data_AF-A0A7G3B5P6-F1
#
_entry.id   AF-A0A7G3B5P6-F1
#
_cell.length_a   1.000
_cell.length_b   1.000
_cell.length_c   1.000
_cell.angle_alpha   90.00
_cell.angle_beta   90.00
_cell.angle_gamma   90.00
#
_symmetry.space_group_name_H-M   'P 1'
#
loop_
_entity.id
_entity.type
_entity.pdbx_description
1 polymer ?
#
loop_
_entity_poly.entity_id
_entity_poly.type
_entity_poly.pdbx_seq_one_letter_code
_entity_poly.pdbx_strand_id
1 'polypeptide(L)' 'MLHASGRHVAAILAFLQPQLQQDQSQLLTQYHDLVLKVLTVAEDDEEGKEKVLSQLGDLMPKVKDVASSFKKSATSIE' A
#
# COMPACT_ATOMS: atom_id res chain seq x y z
N MET A 1 -9.45 -13.14 4.40
CA MET A 1 -9.41 -11.66 4.50
C MET A 1 -8.73 -11.30 5.80
N LEU A 2 -7.56 -10.66 5.75
CA LEU A 2 -6.86 -10.15 6.93
C LEU A 2 -7.53 -8.82 7.34
N HIS A 3 -8.22 -8.81 8.48
CA HIS A 3 -8.74 -7.58 9.08
C HIS A 3 -7.68 -7.03 10.06
N ALA A 4 -6.72 -6.29 9.52
CA ALA A 4 -5.67 -5.62 10.27
C ALA A 4 -6.08 -4.15 10.47
N SER A 5 -6.24 -3.69 11.72
CA SER A 5 -6.40 -2.25 11.99
C SER A 5 -5.19 -1.49 11.41
N GLY A 6 -5.36 -0.23 11.00
CA GLY A 6 -4.33 0.53 10.26
C GLY A 6 -2.92 0.48 10.86
N ARG A 7 -2.81 0.30 12.18
CA ARG A 7 -1.56 0.07 12.94
C ARG A 7 -0.78 -1.18 12.54
N HIS A 8 -1.48 -2.25 12.19
CA HIS A 8 -0.87 -3.53 11.81
C HIS A 8 -0.47 -3.53 10.32
N VAL A 9 -1.08 -2.68 9.49
CA VAL A 9 -0.74 -2.56 8.06
C VAL A 9 0.69 -2.03 7.90
N ALA A 10 1.07 -1.00 8.65
CA ALA A 10 2.44 -0.49 8.66
C ALA A 10 3.47 -1.56 9.10
N ALA A 11 3.15 -2.37 10.10
CA ALA A 11 4.02 -3.46 10.55
C ALA A 11 4.16 -4.58 9.50
N ILE A 12 3.09 -4.91 8.79
CA ILE A 12 3.11 -5.87 7.67
C ILE A 12 3.97 -5.31 6.53
N LEU A 13 3.83 -4.03 6.19
CA LEU A 13 4.65 -3.38 5.15
C LEU A 13 6.12 -3.34 5.53
N ALA A 14 6.45 -3.04 6.79
CA ALA A 14 7.82 -3.09 7.30
C ALA A 14 8.42 -4.51 7.24
N PHE A 15 7.61 -5.53 7.49
CA PHE A 15 8.02 -6.94 7.35
C PHE A 15 8.25 -7.35 5.89
N LEU A 16 7.41 -6.86 4.98
CA LEU A 16 7.52 -7.15 3.54
C LEU A 16 8.63 -6.34 2.87
N GLN A 17 9.00 -5.18 3.42
CA GLN A 17 10.00 -4.26 2.89
C GLN A 17 11.32 -4.93 2.44
N PRO A 18 11.99 -5.77 3.26
CA PRO A 18 13.22 -6.45 2.85
C PRO A 18 13.02 -7.52 1.77
N GLN A 19 11.78 -7.97 1.54
CA GLN A 19 11.44 -9.01 0.55
C GLN A 19 11.00 -8.41 -0.80
N LEU A 20 10.88 -7.08 -0.86
CA LEU A 20 10.36 -6.34 -2.01
C LEU A 20 11.47 -5.49 -2.63
N GLN A 21 11.36 -5.25 -3.94
CA GLN A 21 12.19 -4.24 -4.59
C GLN A 21 11.82 -2.85 -4.07
N GLN A 22 12.78 -1.92 -4.11
CA GLN A 22 12.60 -0.56 -3.59
C GLN A 22 11.39 0.16 -4.21
N ASP A 23 11.13 0.00 -5.50
CA ASP A 23 9.93 0.53 -6.18
C ASP A 23 8.63 -0.06 -5.62
N GLN A 24 8.60 -1.36 -5.35
CA GLN A 24 7.40 -2.06 -4.84
C GLN A 24 7.13 -1.68 -3.38
N SER A 25 8.19 -1.56 -2.57
CA SER A 25 8.10 -1.08 -1.20
C SER A 25 7.60 0.37 -1.15
N GLN A 26 8.12 1.25 -2.01
CA GLN A 26 7.65 2.63 -2.13
C GLN A 26 6.17 2.68 -2.54
N LEU A 27 5.76 1.91 -3.55
CA LEU A 27 4.38 1.86 -4.04
C LEU A 27 3.40 1.48 -2.92
N LEU A 28 3.70 0.41 -2.17
CA LEU A 28 2.85 -0.06 -1.07
C LEU A 28 2.80 0.95 0.09
N THR A 29 3.93 1.61 0.38
CA THR A 29 4.00 2.66 1.40
C THR A 29 3.16 3.88 0.99
N GLN A 30 3.26 4.30 -0.27
CA GLN A 30 2.47 5.39 -0.84
C GLN A 30 0.97 5.07 -0.79
N TYR A 31 0.59 3.86 -1.18
CA TYR A 31 -0.80 3.41 -1.11
C TYR A 31 -1.32 3.46 0.33
N HIS A 32 -0.53 2.98 1.29
CA HIS A 32 -0.90 3.02 2.70
C HIS A 32 -1.05 4.45 3.23
N ASP A 33 -0.14 5.36 2.88
CA ASP A 33 -0.23 6.78 3.26
C ASP A 33 -1.51 7.42 2.71
N LEU A 34 -1.85 7.16 1.45
CA LEU A 34 -3.09 7.65 0.85
C LEU A 34 -4.34 7.09 1.55
N VAL A 35 -4.35 5.81 1.94
CA VAL A 35 -5.46 5.24 2.73
C VAL A 35 -5.59 5.95 4.08
N LEU A 36 -4.47 6.17 4.79
CA LEU A 36 -4.48 6.95 6.03
C LEU A 36 -4.99 8.36 5.79
N LYS A 37 -4.58 8.98 4.69
CA LYS A 37 -4.99 10.33 4.31
C LYS A 37 -6.49 10.44 4.07
N VAL A 38 -7.13 9.44 3.43
CA VAL A 38 -8.60 9.36 3.31
C VAL A 38 -9.27 9.25 4.69
N LEU A 39 -8.68 8.49 5.62
CA LEU A 39 -9.22 8.30 6.97
C LEU A 39 -9.04 9.53 7.87
N THR A 40 -8.03 10.35 7.61
CA THR A 40 -7.72 11.57 8.38
C THR A 40 -8.22 12.85 7.74
N VAL A 41 -8.67 12.81 6.49
CA VAL A 41 -9.22 13.99 5.80
C VAL A 41 -10.44 14.48 6.57
N ALA A 42 -10.54 15.79 6.74
CA ALA A 42 -11.67 16.39 7.43
C ALA A 42 -12.97 16.09 6.67
N GLU A 43 -14.07 15.88 7.39
CA GLU A 43 -15.37 15.57 6.77
C GLU A 43 -15.87 16.68 5.83
N ASP A 44 -15.43 17.92 6.04
CA ASP A 44 -15.74 19.09 5.20
C ASP A 44 -14.89 19.20 3.93
N ASP A 45 -13.84 18.38 3.78
CA ASP A 45 -12.91 18.41 2.65
C ASP A 45 -13.22 17.28 1.65
N GLU A 46 -14.45 17.30 1.11
CA GLU A 46 -14.93 16.30 0.13
C GLU A 46 -14.05 16.26 -1.13
N GLU A 47 -13.58 17.42 -1.60
CA GLU A 47 -12.76 17.51 -2.81
C GLU A 47 -11.35 16.92 -2.62
N GLY A 48 -10.74 17.11 -1.44
CA GLY A 48 -9.50 16.44 -1.09
C GLY A 48 -9.67 14.95 -0.90
N LYS A 49 -10.81 14.52 -0.31
CA LYS A 49 -11.16 13.10 -0.18
C LYS A 49 -11.28 12.42 -1.54
N GLU A 50 -12.00 13.04 -2.47
CA GLU A 50 -12.20 12.51 -3.82
C GLU A 50 -10.89 12.40 -4.59
N LYS A 51 -10.01 13.41 -4.51
CA LYS A 51 -8.67 13.36 -5.13
C LYS A 51 -7.81 12.23 -4.58
N VAL A 52 -7.86 11.97 -3.27
CA VAL A 52 -7.08 10.88 -2.67
C VAL A 52 -7.68 9.52 -3.04
N LEU A 53 -9.01 9.40 -3.06
CA LEU A 53 -9.70 8.19 -3.52
C LEU A 53 -9.40 7.87 -5.00
N SER A 54 -9.35 8.89 -5.85
CA SER A 54 -9.02 8.74 -7.27
C SER A 54 -7.57 8.24 -7.44
N GLN A 55 -6.62 8.81 -6.70
CA GLN A 55 -5.23 8.33 -6.66
C GLN A 55 -5.10 6.90 -6.13
N LEU A 56 -5.88 6.53 -5.11
CA LEU A 56 -5.96 5.15 -4.63
C LEU A 56 -6.49 4.21 -5.72
N GLY A 57 -7.51 4.63 -6.47
CA GLY A 57 -8.06 3.89 -7.60
C GLY A 57 -7.01 3.62 -8.68
N ASP A 58 -6.17 4.60 -8.99
CA ASP A 58 -5.09 4.50 -9.98
C ASP A 58 -3.91 3.63 -9.52
N LEU A 59 -3.61 3.65 -8.23
CA LEU A 59 -2.54 2.84 -7.63
C LEU A 59 -2.98 1.40 -7.34
N MET A 60 -4.27 1.16 -7.12
CA MET A 60 -4.83 -0.17 -6.85
C MET A 60 -4.47 -1.23 -7.91
N PRO A 61 -4.60 -1.00 -9.23
CA PRO A 61 -4.18 -1.97 -10.23
C PRO A 61 -2.68 -2.21 -10.21
N LYS A 62 -1.86 -1.19 -9.91
CA LYS A 62 -0.41 -1.35 -9.78
C LYS A 62 -0.06 -2.23 -8.58
N VAL A 63 -0.65 -1.96 -7.41
CA VAL A 63 -0.47 -2.80 -6.21
C VAL A 63 -0.92 -4.25 -6.46
N LYS A 64 -2.02 -4.43 -7.18
CA LYS A 64 -2.50 -5.76 -7.58
C LYS A 64 -1.53 -6.45 -8.54
N ASP A 65 -0.97 -5.72 -9.50
CA ASP A 65 0.07 -6.23 -10.39
C ASP A 65 1.31 -6.65 -9.60
N VAL A 66 1.82 -5.80 -8.69
CA VAL A 66 2.91 -6.16 -7.77
C VAL A 66 2.61 -7.45 -7.03
N ALA A 67 1.42 -7.58 -6.43
CA ALA A 67 1.04 -8.78 -5.68
C ALA A 67 0.89 -10.03 -6.56
N SER A 68 0.42 -9.87 -7.80
CA SER A 68 0.20 -10.98 -8.75
C SER A 68 1.48 -11.40 -9.45
N SER A 69 2.37 -10.45 -9.71
CA SER A 69 3.67 -10.60 -10.35
C SER A 69 4.78 -10.83 -9.34
N PHE A 70 4.47 -10.81 -8.03
CA PHE A 70 5.38 -11.17 -6.96
C PHE A 70 5.75 -12.65 -7.09
N LYS A 71 6.77 -12.92 -7.89
CA LYS A 71 7.57 -14.12 -7.74
C LYS A 71 8.44 -13.85 -6.53
N LYS A 72 8.33 -14.70 -5.49
CA LYS A 72 9.40 -14.83 -4.51
C LYS A 72 10.68 -14.95 -5.33
N SER A 73 11.50 -13.91 -5.35
CA SER A 73 12.91 -14.07 -5.61
C SER A 73 13.31 -15.07 -4.54
N ALA A 74 13.44 -16.34 -4.95
CA ALA A 74 14.00 -17.35 -4.09
C ALA A 74 15.36 -16.78 -3.74
N THR A 75 15.49 -16.22 -2.54
CA THR A 75 16.75 -16.25 -1.84
C THR A 75 17.06 -17.73 -1.78
N SER A 76 17.86 -18.18 -2.75
CA SER A 76 18.72 -19.33 -2.62
C SER A 76 19.55 -19.01 -1.39
N ILE A 77 19.04 -19.39 -0.22
CA ILE A 77 19.89 -19.59 0.94
C ILE A 77 20.41 -21.00 0.74
N GLU A 78 21.68 -21.04 0.34
CA GLU A 78 22.58 -22.19 0.31
C GLU A 78 22.60 -22.93 1.66
#